data_AF-A0A2W5QG91-F1
#
_entry.id   AF-A0A2W5QG91-F1
#
_cell.length_a   1.000
_cell.length_b   1.000
_cell.length_c   1.000
_cell.angle_alpha   90.00
_cell.angle_beta   90.00
_cell.angle_gamma   90.00
#
_symmetry.space_group_name_H-M   'P 1'
#
loop_
_entity.id
_entity.type
_entity.pdbx_description
1 polymer ?
#
loop_
_entity_poly.entity_id
_entity_poly.type
_entity_poly.pdbx_seq_one_letter_code
_entity_poly.pdbx_strand_id
1 'polypeptide(L)'
;MSSHHDYIIEITAQHDALKPFAPENGQPLRFKIGDAVIYTNEYGAQFRRRVTGFYQPTGLSGLYARGARYLLDSSSPWMPVAESSLRPDDSA
;
A
#
# COMPACT_ATOMS: atom_id res chain seq x y z
N MET A 1 -20.20 19.34 -7.16
CA MET A 1 -19.86 18.14 -6.38
C MET A 1 -18.71 17.45 -7.11
N SER A 2 -17.58 17.20 -6.43
CA SER A 2 -16.45 16.48 -7.03
C SER A 2 -16.85 15.01 -7.19
N SER A 3 -16.70 14.45 -8.38
CA SER A 3 -16.95 13.02 -8.61
C SER A 3 -15.83 12.18 -8.00
N HIS A 4 -16.08 10.88 -7.75
CA HIS A 4 -15.03 9.96 -7.33
C HIS A 4 -13.82 9.97 -8.28
N HIS A 5 -14.08 10.19 -9.57
CA HIS A 5 -13.05 10.31 -10.60
C HIS A 5 -12.20 11.58 -10.41
N ASP A 6 -12.84 12.73 -10.23
CA ASP A 6 -12.13 14.01 -9.99
C ASP A 6 -11.26 13.94 -8.73
N TYR A 7 -11.77 13.28 -7.69
CA TYR A 7 -11.01 13.05 -6.47
C TYR A 7 -9.78 12.16 -6.68
N ILE A 8 -9.89 11.09 -7.47
CA ILE A 8 -8.72 10.26 -7.83
C ILE A 8 -7.69 11.08 -8.62
N ILE A 9 -8.13 11.94 -9.53
CA ILE A 9 -7.23 12.82 -10.28
C ILE A 9 -6.48 13.75 -9.33
N GLU A 10 -7.18 14.41 -8.41
CA GLU A 10 -6.59 15.36 -7.46
C GLU A 10 -5.53 14.70 -6.58
N ILE A 11 -5.85 13.58 -5.93
CA ILE A 11 -4.89 12.89 -5.06
C ILE A 11 -3.71 12.33 -5.84
N THR A 12 -3.93 11.90 -7.10
CA THR A 12 -2.83 11.40 -7.92
C THR A 12 -1.91 12.53 -8.36
N ALA A 13 -2.46 13.70 -8.70
CA ALA A 13 -1.66 14.88 -9.02
C ALA A 13 -0.81 15.34 -7.82
N GLN A 14 -1.37 15.35 -6.61
CA GLN A 14 -0.62 15.65 -5.39
C GLN A 14 0.48 14.62 -5.12
N HIS A 15 0.15 13.34 -5.27
CA HIS A 15 1.11 12.24 -5.16
C HIS A 15 2.27 12.41 -6.15
N ASP A 16 1.98 12.64 -7.43
CA ASP A 16 3.02 12.69 -8.47
C ASP A 16 3.92 13.92 -8.34
N ALA A 17 3.37 15.04 -7.86
CA ALA A 17 4.14 16.26 -7.61
C ALA A 17 5.13 16.09 -6.45
N LEU A 18 4.75 15.36 -5.40
CA LEU A 18 5.55 15.21 -4.18
C LEU A 18 6.34 13.90 -4.12
N LYS A 19 5.91 12.89 -4.89
CA LYS A 19 6.32 11.49 -4.82
C LYS A 19 6.59 11.06 -3.37
N PRO A 20 5.59 11.07 -2.48
CA PRO A 20 5.84 10.95 -1.05
C PRO A 20 6.19 9.52 -0.60
N PHE A 21 5.84 8.49 -1.38
CA PHE A 21 5.98 7.08 -0.97
C PHE A 21 7.11 6.36 -1.71
N ALA A 22 7.67 5.34 -1.06
CA ALA A 22 8.61 4.43 -1.69
C ALA A 22 7.90 3.58 -2.78
N PRO A 23 8.61 3.18 -3.85
CA PRO A 23 10.00 3.52 -4.14
C PRO A 23 10.18 4.87 -4.86
N GLU A 24 9.09 5.58 -5.18
CA GLU A 24 9.11 6.78 -6.02
C GLU A 24 9.81 7.98 -5.38
N ASN A 25 9.83 8.02 -4.04
CA ASN A 25 10.58 9.00 -3.25
C ASN A 25 12.10 8.70 -3.16
N GLY A 26 12.59 7.67 -3.86
CA GLY A 26 14.00 7.25 -3.86
C GLY A 26 14.41 6.35 -2.69
N GLN A 27 13.50 6.06 -1.75
CA GLN A 27 13.72 5.08 -0.69
C GLN A 27 13.34 3.67 -1.15
N PRO A 28 13.98 2.61 -0.65
CA PRO A 28 13.55 1.25 -0.94
C PRO A 28 12.21 0.94 -0.26
N LEU A 29 11.46 0.01 -0.84
CA LEU A 29 10.33 -0.61 -0.13
C LEU A 29 10.84 -1.30 1.13
N ARG A 30 10.15 -1.07 2.25
CA ARG A 30 10.54 -1.59 3.57
C ARG A 30 10.49 -3.10 3.68
N PHE A 31 9.52 -3.75 3.05
CA PHE A 31 9.30 -5.20 3.15
C PHE A 31 9.57 -5.91 1.82
N LYS A 32 9.97 -7.18 1.89
CA LYS A 32 10.22 -8.06 0.76
C LYS A 32 9.15 -9.14 0.66
N ILE A 33 8.98 -9.68 -0.54
CA ILE A 33 8.15 -10.87 -0.75
C ILE A 33 8.69 -11.99 0.14
N GLY A 34 7.80 -12.63 0.90
CA GLY A 34 8.12 -13.65 1.87
C GLY A 34 8.22 -13.14 3.31
N ASP A 35 8.32 -11.83 3.56
CA ASP A 35 8.41 -11.30 4.92
C ASP A 35 7.11 -11.55 5.70
N ALA A 36 7.25 -11.98 6.96
CA ALA A 36 6.15 -12.06 7.91
C ALA A 36 5.87 -10.68 8.51
N VAL A 37 4.61 -10.26 8.47
CA VAL A 37 4.18 -8.92 8.90
C VAL A 37 2.90 -8.99 9.72
N ILE A 38 2.72 -8.02 10.60
CA ILE A 38 1.43 -7.72 11.21
C ILE A 38 0.77 -6.61 10.40
N TYR A 39 -0.35 -6.94 9.76
CA TYR A 39 -1.21 -5.98 9.08
C TYR A 39 -2.28 -5.45 10.03
N THR A 40 -2.38 -4.12 10.14
CA THR A 40 -3.47 -3.44 10.85
C THR A 40 -4.45 -2.86 9.84
N ASN A 41 -5.71 -3.29 9.89
CA ASN A 41 -6.74 -2.74 9.00
C ASN A 41 -7.25 -1.37 9.49
N GLU A 42 -8.14 -0.75 8.71
CA GLU A 42 -8.75 0.56 9.01
C GLU A 42 -9.57 0.61 10.31
N TYR A 43 -9.99 -0.55 10.83
CA TYR A 43 -10.68 -0.69 12.11
C TYR A 43 -9.74 -0.97 13.29
N GLY A 44 -8.42 -0.97 13.06
CA GLY A 44 -7.41 -1.26 14.09
C GLY A 44 -7.22 -2.75 14.40
N ALA A 45 -7.89 -3.65 13.69
CA ALA A 45 -7.74 -5.09 13.87
C ALA A 45 -6.42 -5.57 13.24
N GLN A 46 -5.73 -6.48 13.94
CA GLN A 46 -4.40 -6.95 13.57
C GLN A 46 -4.42 -8.39 13.08
N PHE A 47 -3.68 -8.66 12.01
CA PHE A 47 -3.60 -9.98 11.38
C PHE A 47 -2.16 -10.32 11.04
N ARG A 48 -1.73 -11.53 11.40
CA ARG A 48 -0.48 -12.11 10.88
C ARG A 48 -0.64 -12.46 9.42
N ARG A 49 0.26 -11.94 8.58
CA ARG A 49 0.27 -12.11 7.13
C ARG A 49 1.69 -12.24 6.61
N ARG A 50 1.80 -12.61 5.35
CA ARG A 50 3.04 -12.63 4.58
C ARG A 50 2.90 -11.75 3.36
N VAL A 51 3.95 -11.01 3.03
CA VAL A 51 4.02 -10.25 1.78
C VAL A 51 4.13 -11.24 0.62
N THR A 52 3.20 -11.17 -0.33
CA THR A 52 3.16 -12.06 -1.51
C THR A 52 3.56 -11.37 -2.80
N GLY A 53 3.53 -10.03 -2.83
CA GLY A 53 3.86 -9.27 -4.02
C GLY A 53 3.85 -7.76 -3.78
N PHE A 54 4.17 -7.04 -4.86
CA PHE A 54 4.09 -5.59 -4.89
C PHE A 54 2.99 -5.15 -5.85
N TYR A 55 2.27 -4.12 -5.45
CA TYR A 55 1.19 -3.55 -6.25
C TYR A 55 1.74 -2.53 -7.24
N GLN A 56 1.50 -2.78 -8.52
CA GLN A 56 1.92 -1.94 -9.65
C GLN A 56 0.72 -1.72 -10.59
N PRO A 57 -0.06 -0.66 -10.39
CA PRO A 57 -1.17 -0.36 -11.28
C PRO A 57 -0.65 0.07 -12.67
N THR A 58 -1.41 -0.23 -13.72
CA THR A 58 -1.10 0.19 -15.10
C THR A 58 -1.65 1.59 -15.46
N GLY A 59 -2.33 2.25 -14.54
CA GLY A 59 -2.90 3.59 -14.72
C GLY A 59 -3.16 4.29 -13.39
N LEU A 60 -3.95 5.37 -13.42
CA LEU A 60 -4.29 6.15 -12.22
C LEU A 60 -4.94 5.25 -11.16
N SER A 61 -4.39 5.27 -9.94
CA SER A 61 -4.90 4.47 -8.84
C SER A 61 -4.83 5.27 -7.55
N GLY A 62 -6.00 5.62 -7.00
CA GLY A 62 -6.07 6.31 -5.72
C GLY A 62 -5.47 5.52 -4.55
N LEU A 63 -5.47 4.19 -4.63
CA LEU A 63 -4.80 3.33 -3.65
C LEU A 63 -3.28 3.52 -3.71
N TYR A 64 -2.73 3.50 -4.92
CA TYR A 64 -1.30 3.72 -5.12
C TYR A 64 -0.90 5.16 -4.76
N ALA A 65 -1.71 6.16 -5.13
CA ALA A 65 -1.49 7.55 -4.75
C ALA A 65 -1.50 7.78 -3.22
N ARG A 66 -2.08 6.85 -2.44
CA ARG A 66 -2.09 6.87 -0.97
C ARG A 66 -1.06 5.94 -0.31
N GLY A 67 -0.12 5.40 -1.08
CA GLY A 67 0.97 4.59 -0.55
C GLY A 67 0.67 3.10 -0.41
N ALA A 68 -0.42 2.60 -1.01
CA ALA A 68 -0.64 1.16 -1.10
C ALA A 68 0.40 0.53 -2.04
N ARG A 69 1.23 -0.36 -1.51
CA ARG A 69 2.38 -0.95 -2.23
C ARG A 69 2.47 -2.47 -2.10
N TYR A 70 1.82 -3.06 -1.10
CA TYR A 70 2.04 -4.47 -0.74
C TYR A 70 0.79 -5.32 -0.96
N LEU A 71 0.98 -6.52 -1.52
CA LEU A 71 -0.02 -7.57 -1.56
C LEU A 71 0.29 -8.60 -0.46
N LEU A 72 -0.76 -9.09 0.19
CA LEU A 72 -0.67 -10.00 1.33
C LEU A 72 -1.39 -11.32 1.05
N ASP A 73 -1.01 -12.38 1.76
CA ASP A 73 -1.70 -13.68 1.84
C ASP A 73 -3.03 -13.62 2.61
N SER A 74 -3.89 -12.65 2.27
CA SER A 74 -5.20 -12.46 2.88
C SER A 74 -6.32 -13.12 2.07
N SER A 75 -7.56 -13.03 2.55
CA SER A 75 -8.75 -13.43 1.79
C SER A 75 -9.00 -12.55 0.55
N SER A 76 -8.35 -11.40 0.46
CA SER A 76 -8.40 -10.48 -0.69
C SER A 76 -6.98 -10.21 -1.20
N PRO A 77 -6.30 -11.22 -1.77
CA PRO A 77 -4.86 -11.15 -2.08
C PRO A 77 -4.52 -10.16 -3.21
N TRP A 78 -5.53 -9.71 -3.95
CA TRP A 78 -5.43 -8.70 -5.00
C TRP A 78 -5.53 -7.25 -4.47
N MET A 79 -6.02 -7.05 -3.23
CA MET A 79 -6.20 -5.73 -2.66
C MET A 79 -4.90 -5.26 -1.98
N PRO A 80 -4.29 -4.14 -2.42
CA PRO A 80 -3.05 -3.68 -1.84
C PRO A 80 -3.26 -2.95 -0.52
N VAL A 81 -2.23 -2.96 0.32
CA VAL A 81 -2.19 -2.26 1.61
C VAL A 81 -1.05 -1.25 1.66
N ALA A 82 -1.25 -0.21 2.48
CA ALA A 82 -0.25 0.82 2.71
C ALA A 82 0.92 0.31 3.55
N GLU A 83 2.13 0.79 3.27
CA GLU A 83 3.31 0.48 4.09
C GLU A 83 3.11 0.84 5.57
N SER A 84 2.42 1.95 5.83
CA SER A 84 2.11 2.44 7.18
C SER A 84 1.16 1.52 7.96
N SER A 85 0.42 0.65 7.29
CA SER A 85 -0.44 -0.37 7.91
C SER A 85 0.32 -1.64 8.29
N LEU A 86 1.62 -1.73 7.96
CA LEU A 86 2.45 -2.90 8.18
C LEU A 86 3.52 -2.64 9.24
N ARG A 87 3.77 -3.66 10.06
CA ARG A 87 4.96 -3.75 10.91
C ARG A 87 5.57 -5.16 10.81
N PRO A 88 6.89 -5.32 11.04
CA PRO A 88 7.50 -6.64 11.13
C PRO A 88 6.76 -7.53 12.15
N ASP A 89 6.61 -8.82 11.84
CA ASP A 89 6.25 -9.82 12.85
C ASP A 89 7.54 -10.43 13.41
N ASP A 90 7.99 -9.91 14.55
CA ASP A 90 9.24 -10.34 15.20
C ASP A 90 9.09 -11.70 15.94
N SER A 91 7.98 -12.41 15.76
CA SER A 91 7.71 -13.72 16.39
C SER A 91 8.50 -14.89 15.76
N ALA A 92 9.73 -14.63 15.28
CA ALA A 92 10.60 -15.62 14.62
C ALA A 92 11.27 -16.58 15.61
#